data_AF-A0AAN7CZQ3-F1
#
_entry.id   AF-A0AAN7CZQ3-F1
#
_cell.length_a   1.000
_cell.length_b   1.000
_cell.length_c   1.000
_cell.angle_alpha   90.00
_cell.angle_beta   90.00
_cell.angle_gamma   90.00
#
_symmetry.space_group_name_H-M   'P 1'
#
loop_
_entity.id
_entity.type
_entity.pdbx_description
1 polymer ?
#
loop_
_entity_poly.entity_id
_entity_poly.type
_entity_poly.pdbx_seq_one_letter_code
_entity_poly.pdbx_strand_id
1 'polypeptide(L)'
;MKTAALLSAIAAANAVHAGPTATLRSKPRATELEPITITGNAFFKGKERFYIRGIDYQPGGASANIDPLADTKVCKPDIANFKKLGVNVIRVYSTDNSKDHDECMNELADAGIYVVLDANNPKYSINRNDPHGSYNTPYLQSVFATIDAFAKYSNTMAFFSGNEVIHDLLNTTLTAPYVKATDRDMRRYIKERGYRKIPVGYSAADVTTNRMQTAQYFNCGTDEERSDFFAFNDYSWCSTDFVTSGWDKKVKDFEGYGIPLFLSEYGCIDNPRDFGEIEALMHPNMTHVYSGGLMYEYSMEPNNFGIVKIKGGVDQTGEREELDEFEAFAAALKKWPAPKDDGGYTKTSSASECPTKDANWDVESSVLPDIPPGALKFFEEGAGKGPGLDGPGSQWAVDQASESEGGQSGSGTSDGDSESSSSAAMRSTVPALDKAPFVISGLVVLFTMVGAAAL
;
A
#
# COMPACT_ATOMS: atom_id res chain seq x y z
N MET A 1 -71.51 38.64 7.05
CA MET A 1 -71.05 37.37 6.47
C MET A 1 -69.55 37.35 6.67
N LYS A 2 -69.03 36.54 7.62
CA LYS A 2 -68.34 35.26 7.34
C LYS A 2 -67.23 35.47 6.28
N THR A 3 -65.93 35.25 6.50
CA THR A 3 -65.19 34.37 7.42
C THR A 3 -63.69 34.64 7.23
N ALA A 4 -62.90 34.54 8.31
CA ALA A 4 -61.56 33.91 8.50
C ALA A 4 -60.48 33.96 7.37
N ALA A 5 -59.17 34.03 7.57
CA ALA A 5 -58.26 33.77 8.70
C ALA A 5 -56.88 34.42 8.37
N LEU A 6 -56.27 35.18 9.28
CA LEU A 6 -55.11 34.84 10.12
C LEU A 6 -53.79 34.45 9.41
N LEU A 7 -52.79 35.32 9.63
CA LEU A 7 -51.43 35.05 10.13
C LEU A 7 -50.55 34.00 9.41
N SER A 8 -49.40 34.47 8.91
CA SER A 8 -48.11 33.97 9.39
C SER A 8 -46.99 34.97 9.10
N ALA A 9 -46.43 35.51 10.19
CA ALA A 9 -45.11 36.09 10.24
C ALA A 9 -44.11 35.00 10.64
N ILE A 10 -42.84 35.25 10.34
CA ILE A 10 -41.61 34.58 10.83
C ILE A 10 -41.14 33.36 10.00
N ALA A 11 -40.07 33.58 9.22
CA ALA A 11 -38.97 32.63 9.09
C ALA A 11 -37.67 33.35 8.68
N ALA A 12 -36.83 33.55 9.70
CA ALA A 12 -35.38 33.70 9.75
C ALA A 12 -34.60 33.99 8.45
N ALA A 13 -33.93 35.16 8.47
CA ALA A 13 -32.69 35.39 7.74
C ALA A 13 -31.61 34.43 8.25
N ASN A 14 -31.34 33.35 7.52
CA ASN A 14 -30.10 32.60 7.68
C ASN A 14 -29.02 33.29 6.85
N ALA A 15 -28.31 34.23 7.49
CA ALA A 15 -27.03 34.70 7.00
C ALA A 15 -26.07 33.51 6.96
N VAL A 16 -25.69 33.08 5.76
CA VAL A 16 -24.60 32.12 5.55
C VAL A 16 -23.32 32.77 6.05
N HIS A 17 -22.94 32.51 7.30
CA HIS A 17 -21.60 32.77 7.79
C HIS A 17 -20.67 31.73 7.17
N ALA A 18 -20.09 32.05 6.02
CA ALA A 18 -18.86 31.42 5.56
C ALA A 18 -17.73 31.85 6.50
N GLY A 19 -17.66 31.25 7.68
CA GLY A 19 -16.46 31.31 8.50
C GLY A 19 -15.33 30.63 7.74
N PRO A 20 -14.12 31.20 7.66
CA PRO A 20 -12.99 30.48 7.10
C PRO A 20 -12.85 29.16 7.86
N THR A 21 -12.84 28.04 7.15
CA THR A 21 -12.45 26.74 7.70
C THR A 21 -11.16 26.96 8.49
N ALA A 22 -11.14 26.53 9.75
CA ALA A 22 -9.96 26.64 10.58
C ALA A 22 -8.80 25.93 9.87
N THR A 23 -7.94 26.70 9.20
CA THR A 23 -6.63 26.22 8.80
C THR A 23 -5.92 25.92 10.11
N LEU A 24 -5.79 24.63 10.43
CA LEU A 24 -4.84 24.15 11.43
C LEU A 24 -3.54 24.88 11.15
N ARG A 25 -3.10 25.71 12.10
CA ARG A 25 -1.78 26.32 12.05
C ARG A 25 -0.78 25.17 12.05
N SER A 26 -0.27 24.79 10.87
CA SER A 26 0.89 23.94 10.75
C SER A 26 2.01 24.60 11.55
N LYS A 27 2.52 23.90 12.57
CA LYS A 27 3.80 24.29 13.18
C LYS A 27 4.86 24.39 12.06
N PRO A 28 5.86 25.28 12.17
CA PRO A 28 6.87 25.45 11.13
C PRO A 28 7.57 24.13 10.81
N ARG A 29 7.61 23.85 9.51
CA ARG A 29 8.30 22.81 8.73
C ARG A 29 9.13 21.75 9.46
N ALA A 30 8.71 20.51 9.21
CA ALA A 30 9.42 19.25 9.35
C ALA A 30 10.84 19.29 8.78
N THR A 31 11.73 18.48 9.33
CA THR A 31 12.92 18.05 8.59
C THR A 31 12.45 17.30 7.36
N GLU A 32 12.41 17.99 6.22
CA GLU A 32 11.98 17.41 4.95
C GLU A 32 13.15 16.61 4.36
N LEU A 33 13.09 15.28 4.49
CA LEU A 33 13.92 14.40 3.66
C LEU A 33 13.45 14.48 2.21
N GLU A 34 14.40 14.49 1.28
CA GLU A 34 14.13 14.34 -0.15
C GLU A 34 13.31 13.05 -0.38
N PRO A 35 12.08 13.13 -0.89
CA PRO A 35 11.25 11.96 -1.05
C PRO A 35 11.88 10.91 -1.97
N ILE A 36 11.68 9.64 -1.65
CA ILE A 36 12.08 8.55 -2.53
C ILE A 36 11.12 8.48 -3.73
N THR A 37 11.70 8.38 -4.92
CA THR A 37 10.99 8.28 -6.20
C THR A 37 11.39 7.01 -6.94
N ILE A 38 10.65 6.68 -7.99
CA ILE A 38 10.91 5.50 -8.82
C ILE A 38 11.30 5.90 -10.23
N THR A 39 12.31 5.25 -10.78
CA THR A 39 12.67 5.32 -12.20
C THR A 39 13.03 3.92 -12.69
N GLY A 40 12.30 3.40 -13.68
CA GLY A 40 12.49 2.03 -14.15
C GLY A 40 12.24 1.02 -13.03
N ASN A 41 13.16 0.07 -12.81
CA ASN A 41 13.12 -0.85 -11.67
C ASN A 41 13.89 -0.32 -10.42
N ALA A 42 14.14 0.99 -10.41
CA ALA A 42 14.92 1.79 -9.48
C ALA A 42 14.20 2.60 -8.39
N PHE A 43 14.65 2.59 -7.12
CA PHE A 43 14.36 3.69 -6.17
C PHE A 43 15.46 4.77 -6.20
N PHE A 44 15.09 6.03 -6.05
CA PHE A 44 16.00 7.17 -6.11
C PHE A 44 15.70 8.23 -5.04
N LYS A 45 16.76 8.75 -4.43
CA LYS A 45 16.75 9.98 -3.63
C LYS A 45 17.32 11.10 -4.49
N GLY A 46 16.45 11.93 -5.07
CA GLY A 46 16.86 12.86 -6.13
C GLY A 46 17.45 12.12 -7.33
N LYS A 47 18.77 12.23 -7.54
CA LYS A 47 19.49 11.53 -8.63
C LYS A 47 20.30 10.32 -8.15
N GLU A 48 20.40 10.12 -6.85
CA GLU A 48 21.19 9.05 -6.26
C GLU A 48 20.35 7.78 -6.14
N ARG A 49 20.92 6.64 -6.56
CA ARG A 49 20.27 5.33 -6.38
C ARG A 49 20.05 5.11 -4.88
N PHE A 50 18.83 4.78 -4.52
CA PHE A 50 18.46 4.48 -3.14
C PHE A 50 18.35 2.97 -2.95
N TYR A 51 19.14 2.42 -2.03
CA TYR A 51 19.06 1.04 -1.58
C TYR A 51 18.42 1.00 -0.20
N ILE A 52 17.42 0.14 -0.04
CA ILE A 52 16.78 -0.16 1.24
C ILE A 52 17.76 -0.98 2.06
N ARG A 53 18.14 -0.43 3.21
CA ARG A 53 19.03 -1.06 4.19
C ARG A 53 18.33 -0.93 5.53
N GLY A 54 17.28 -1.72 5.67
CA GLY A 54 16.25 -1.50 6.67
C GLY A 54 16.12 -2.60 7.68
N ILE A 55 15.16 -2.40 8.58
CA ILE A 55 14.76 -3.34 9.62
C ILE A 55 13.25 -3.26 9.83
N ASP A 56 12.63 -4.39 10.09
CA ASP A 56 11.21 -4.46 10.43
C ASP A 56 10.99 -4.02 11.88
N TYR A 57 10.05 -3.10 12.09
CA TYR A 57 9.81 -2.43 13.37
C TYR A 57 8.34 -2.50 13.77
N GLN A 58 8.02 -3.50 14.57
CA GLN A 58 6.69 -3.65 15.17
C GLN A 58 6.79 -4.25 16.58
N PRO A 59 7.16 -3.47 17.61
CA PRO A 59 7.15 -3.92 19.00
C PRO A 59 5.83 -4.58 19.40
N GLY A 60 5.90 -5.80 19.94
CA GLY A 60 4.77 -6.69 20.18
C GLY A 60 4.49 -7.69 19.04
N GLY A 61 5.19 -7.56 17.92
CA GLY A 61 5.06 -8.38 16.71
C GLY A 61 3.98 -7.88 15.74
N ALA A 62 4.08 -8.29 14.47
CA ALA A 62 3.16 -7.93 13.38
C ALA A 62 1.66 -8.15 13.70
N SER A 63 1.34 -9.11 14.56
CA SER A 63 -0.04 -9.44 14.95
C SER A 63 -0.56 -8.67 16.17
N ALA A 64 0.28 -7.93 16.90
CA ALA A 64 -0.16 -7.25 18.12
C ALA A 64 -1.12 -6.08 17.87
N ASN A 65 -1.16 -5.55 16.65
CA ASN A 65 -2.02 -4.43 16.27
C ASN A 65 -1.82 -3.21 17.19
N ILE A 66 -0.54 -2.85 17.40
CA ILE A 66 -0.09 -1.70 18.21
C ILE A 66 0.56 -0.68 17.26
N ASP A 67 0.45 0.61 17.56
CA ASP A 67 1.12 1.66 16.79
C ASP A 67 2.37 2.17 17.53
N PRO A 68 3.59 1.79 17.11
CA PRO A 68 4.81 2.28 17.74
C PRO A 68 5.14 3.72 17.33
N LEU A 69 4.55 4.25 16.27
CA LEU A 69 4.78 5.61 15.76
C LEU A 69 3.87 6.66 16.41
N ALA A 70 2.86 6.25 17.18
CA ALA A 70 1.97 7.15 17.93
C ALA A 70 2.39 7.40 19.38
N ASP A 71 3.41 6.70 19.90
CA ASP A 71 3.92 6.88 21.27
C ASP A 71 5.42 7.20 21.30
N THR A 72 5.73 8.43 21.71
CA THR A 72 7.11 8.92 21.85
C THR A 72 7.96 8.16 22.87
N LYS A 73 7.34 7.48 23.84
CA LYS A 73 8.05 6.63 24.81
C LYS A 73 8.50 5.30 24.18
N VAL A 74 7.87 4.91 23.07
CA VAL A 74 8.22 3.74 22.29
C VAL A 74 9.21 4.14 21.19
N CYS A 75 8.84 5.08 20.32
CA CYS A 75 9.64 5.37 19.13
C CYS A 75 11.01 6.00 19.43
N LYS A 76 11.14 6.91 20.41
CA LYS A 76 12.40 7.67 20.59
C LYS A 76 13.59 6.81 21.02
N PRO A 77 13.46 5.91 22.03
CA PRO A 77 14.54 4.98 22.35
C PRO A 77 14.93 4.08 21.17
N ASP A 78 13.94 3.66 20.38
CA ASP A 78 14.17 2.77 19.24
C ASP A 78 14.84 3.49 18.06
N ILE A 79 14.47 4.75 17.81
CA ILE A 79 15.15 5.62 16.83
C ILE A 79 16.62 5.83 17.20
N ALA A 80 16.95 5.95 18.48
CA ALA A 80 18.35 6.03 18.91
C ALA A 80 19.12 4.75 18.56
N ASN A 81 18.48 3.58 18.66
CA ASN A 81 19.07 2.31 18.25
C ASN A 81 19.17 2.17 16.72
N PHE A 82 18.18 2.64 15.95
CA PHE A 82 18.28 2.66 14.48
C PHE A 82 19.48 3.47 14.01
N LYS A 83 19.78 4.60 14.67
CA LYS A 83 20.99 5.40 14.38
C LYS A 83 22.28 4.67 14.70
N LYS A 84 22.32 3.83 15.75
CA LYS A 84 23.48 2.98 16.06
C LYS A 84 23.66 1.88 15.02
N LEU A 85 22.56 1.25 14.59
CA LEU A 85 22.57 0.23 13.53
C LEU A 85 23.02 0.80 12.19
N GLY A 86 22.61 2.03 11.87
CA GLY A 86 22.86 2.67 10.59
C GLY A 86 21.86 2.29 9.49
N VAL A 87 20.64 1.88 9.89
CA VAL A 87 19.54 1.62 8.95
C VAL A 87 19.00 2.92 8.37
N ASN A 88 18.45 2.86 7.15
CA ASN A 88 17.86 4.01 6.47
C ASN A 88 16.35 3.88 6.22
N VAL A 89 15.78 2.71 6.46
CA VAL A 89 14.35 2.43 6.30
C VAL A 89 13.87 1.56 7.46
N ILE A 90 12.68 1.83 7.97
CA ILE A 90 11.93 0.89 8.80
C ILE A 90 10.63 0.50 8.09
N ARG A 91 10.16 -0.73 8.32
CA ARG A 91 8.80 -1.14 7.96
C ARG A 91 7.95 -1.24 9.21
N VAL A 92 6.74 -0.69 9.18
CA VAL A 92 5.76 -0.77 10.28
C VAL A 92 4.47 -1.40 9.74
N TYR A 93 4.01 -2.46 10.42
CA TYR A 93 2.94 -3.33 9.95
C TYR A 93 1.54 -2.85 10.39
N SER A 94 1.47 -2.01 11.43
CA SER A 94 0.21 -1.48 11.95
C SER A 94 0.40 -0.08 12.51
N THR A 95 -0.42 0.85 12.01
CA THR A 95 -0.50 2.23 12.51
C THR A 95 -1.96 2.61 12.76
N ASP A 96 -2.20 3.36 13.83
CA ASP A 96 -3.50 3.90 14.18
C ASP A 96 -3.76 5.19 13.40
N ASN A 97 -4.46 5.07 12.27
CA ASN A 97 -4.86 6.19 11.41
C ASN A 97 -5.83 7.22 12.07
N SER A 98 -6.14 7.08 13.36
CA SER A 98 -6.87 8.07 14.16
C SER A 98 -5.98 8.90 15.10
N LYS A 99 -4.68 8.58 15.20
CA LYS A 99 -3.70 9.25 16.07
C LYS A 99 -2.83 10.24 15.29
N ASP A 100 -2.05 11.01 16.06
CA ASP A 100 -1.02 11.90 15.52
C ASP A 100 0.34 11.20 15.55
N HIS A 101 1.10 11.32 14.45
CA HIS A 101 2.42 10.71 14.29
C HIS A 101 3.53 11.75 14.11
N ASP A 102 3.23 13.05 14.31
CA ASP A 102 4.14 14.13 13.93
C ASP A 102 5.48 14.00 14.65
N GLU A 103 5.48 13.69 15.95
CA GLU A 103 6.71 13.66 16.73
C GLU A 103 7.64 12.51 16.30
N CYS A 104 7.14 11.28 16.20
CA CYS A 104 7.96 10.13 15.79
C CYS A 104 8.41 10.21 14.33
N MET A 105 7.54 10.67 13.41
CA MET A 105 7.90 10.82 12.01
C MET A 105 8.97 11.91 11.80
N ASN A 106 8.92 13.00 12.59
CA ASN A 106 9.97 14.04 12.56
C ASN A 106 11.29 13.53 13.14
N GLU A 107 11.27 12.78 14.25
CA GLU A 107 12.49 12.19 14.84
C GLU A 107 13.15 11.17 13.88
N LEU A 108 12.34 10.38 13.15
CA LEU A 108 12.82 9.51 12.07
C LEU A 108 13.43 10.32 10.92
N ALA A 109 12.78 11.41 10.50
CA ALA A 109 13.30 12.27 9.45
C ALA A 109 14.62 12.96 9.85
N ASP A 110 14.74 13.43 11.10
CA ASP A 110 15.97 13.95 11.71
C ASP A 110 17.10 12.92 11.76
N ALA A 111 16.73 11.64 11.89
CA ALA A 111 17.66 10.52 11.81
C ALA A 111 18.00 10.11 10.37
N GLY A 112 17.36 10.68 9.35
CA GLY A 112 17.54 10.30 7.95
C GLY A 112 16.84 8.98 7.56
N ILE A 113 15.83 8.56 8.32
CA ILE A 113 15.16 7.27 8.20
C ILE A 113 13.80 7.45 7.52
N TYR A 114 13.54 6.62 6.52
CA TYR A 114 12.26 6.51 5.84
C TYR A 114 11.39 5.40 6.42
N VAL A 115 10.08 5.47 6.17
CA VAL A 115 9.10 4.50 6.66
C VAL A 115 8.36 3.88 5.49
N VAL A 116 8.35 2.56 5.43
CA VAL A 116 7.42 1.77 4.61
C VAL A 116 6.29 1.31 5.52
N LEU A 117 5.04 1.52 5.09
CA LEU A 117 3.87 1.26 5.91
C LEU A 117 2.98 0.21 5.25
N ASP A 118 2.60 -0.82 6.00
CA ASP A 118 1.43 -1.60 5.63
C ASP A 118 0.19 -0.72 5.84
N ALA A 119 -0.58 -0.47 4.77
CA ALA A 119 -1.81 0.33 4.88
C ALA A 119 -2.95 -0.45 5.55
N ASN A 120 -2.73 -1.75 5.73
CA ASN A 120 -3.63 -2.74 6.31
C ASN A 120 -3.31 -2.95 7.79
N ASN A 121 -4.24 -3.59 8.51
CA ASN A 121 -3.97 -4.14 9.83
C ASN A 121 -4.83 -5.39 10.09
N PRO A 122 -4.66 -6.11 11.20
CA PRO A 122 -5.42 -7.34 11.50
C PRO A 122 -6.95 -7.21 11.42
N LYS A 123 -7.52 -6.01 11.61
CA LYS A 123 -8.97 -5.77 11.52
C LYS A 123 -9.43 -5.25 10.14
N TYR A 124 -8.53 -4.62 9.39
CA TYR A 124 -8.81 -4.01 8.08
C TYR A 124 -7.81 -4.54 7.05
N SER A 125 -8.18 -5.68 6.45
CA SER A 125 -7.36 -6.41 5.48
C SER A 125 -8.24 -7.30 4.61
N ILE A 126 -7.73 -7.69 3.44
CA ILE A 126 -8.33 -8.74 2.61
C ILE A 126 -8.25 -10.07 3.36
N ASN A 127 -9.40 -10.72 3.54
CA ASN A 127 -9.53 -12.03 4.15
C ASN A 127 -9.27 -13.11 3.10
N ARG A 128 -8.25 -13.96 3.32
CA ARG A 128 -7.90 -15.04 2.39
C ARG A 128 -9.03 -16.05 2.15
N ASN A 129 -9.95 -16.20 3.11
CA ASN A 129 -11.07 -17.13 3.02
C ASN A 129 -12.30 -16.55 2.30
N ASP A 130 -12.42 -15.22 2.29
CA ASP A 130 -13.52 -14.49 1.63
C ASP A 130 -12.98 -13.17 1.06
N PRO A 131 -12.20 -13.23 -0.03
CA PRO A 131 -11.55 -12.04 -0.56
C PRO A 131 -12.53 -11.05 -1.17
N HIS A 132 -13.62 -11.53 -1.77
CA HIS A 132 -14.68 -10.67 -2.31
C HIS A 132 -15.39 -9.88 -1.21
N GLY A 133 -15.92 -10.58 -0.20
CA GLY A 133 -16.68 -9.94 0.89
C GLY A 133 -15.85 -8.98 1.74
N SER A 134 -14.53 -9.19 1.81
CA SER A 134 -13.60 -8.33 2.54
C SER A 134 -13.06 -7.13 1.74
N TYR A 135 -13.22 -7.13 0.41
CA TYR A 135 -12.98 -5.97 -0.43
C TYR A 135 -14.20 -5.05 -0.45
N ASN A 136 -14.30 -4.21 0.58
CA ASN A 136 -15.51 -3.44 0.87
C ASN A 136 -15.24 -1.98 1.29
N THR A 137 -16.32 -1.21 1.41
CA THR A 137 -16.25 0.23 1.70
C THR A 137 -15.54 0.54 3.04
N PRO A 138 -15.84 -0.12 4.18
CA PRO A 138 -15.11 0.14 5.44
C PRO A 138 -13.62 -0.20 5.37
N TYR A 139 -13.25 -1.23 4.61
CA TYR A 139 -11.84 -1.58 4.40
C TYR A 139 -11.09 -0.46 3.67
N LEU A 140 -11.59 -0.04 2.50
CA LEU A 140 -10.96 1.03 1.71
C LEU A 140 -10.93 2.36 2.47
N GLN A 141 -11.96 2.65 3.27
CA GLN A 141 -11.96 3.83 4.15
C GLN A 141 -10.77 3.83 5.13
N SER A 142 -10.48 2.68 5.75
CA SER A 142 -9.34 2.55 6.66
C SER A 142 -8.00 2.70 5.94
N VAL A 143 -7.83 2.03 4.79
CA VAL A 143 -6.62 2.10 3.95
C VAL A 143 -6.37 3.54 3.49
N PHE A 144 -7.40 4.24 3.00
CA PHE A 144 -7.30 5.63 2.56
C PHE A 144 -7.05 6.60 3.72
N ALA A 145 -7.59 6.32 4.91
CA ALA A 145 -7.31 7.11 6.11
C ALA A 145 -5.84 6.97 6.55
N THR A 146 -5.23 5.79 6.39
CA THR A 146 -3.79 5.60 6.60
C THR A 146 -2.98 6.44 5.62
N ILE A 147 -3.37 6.49 4.33
CA ILE A 147 -2.74 7.39 3.35
C ILE A 147 -2.89 8.86 3.79
N ASP A 148 -4.08 9.30 4.20
CA ASP A 148 -4.30 10.68 4.68
C ASP A 148 -3.42 11.04 5.88
N ALA A 149 -3.26 10.13 6.84
CA ALA A 149 -2.45 10.35 8.03
C ALA A 149 -0.96 10.53 7.70
N PHE A 150 -0.45 9.78 6.72
CA PHE A 150 0.99 9.70 6.45
C PHE A 150 1.47 10.42 5.18
N ALA A 151 0.59 10.79 4.25
CA ALA A 151 0.98 11.43 3.00
C ALA A 151 1.67 12.80 3.18
N LYS A 152 1.45 13.43 4.33
CA LYS A 152 2.09 14.71 4.71
C LYS A 152 3.59 14.58 5.04
N TYR A 153 4.09 13.38 5.35
CA TYR A 153 5.48 13.18 5.72
C TYR A 153 6.34 12.87 4.49
N SER A 154 7.45 13.60 4.33
CA SER A 154 8.34 13.39 3.18
C SER A 154 9.15 12.09 3.29
N ASN A 155 9.32 11.58 4.53
CA ASN A 155 9.97 10.31 4.82
C ASN A 155 9.02 9.10 4.81
N THR A 156 7.72 9.26 4.53
CA THR A 156 6.88 8.12 4.12
C THR A 156 7.30 7.66 2.73
N MET A 157 8.08 6.59 2.68
CA MET A 157 8.70 6.11 1.45
C MET A 157 7.71 5.36 0.57
N ALA A 158 6.90 4.46 1.13
CA ALA A 158 6.01 3.59 0.37
C ALA A 158 4.89 3.02 1.24
N PHE A 159 3.83 2.54 0.59
CA PHE A 159 2.77 1.76 1.22
C PHE A 159 2.68 0.34 0.65
N PHE A 160 2.43 -0.64 1.52
CA PHE A 160 2.00 -1.97 1.11
C PHE A 160 0.47 -2.08 1.06
N SER A 161 -0.05 -2.52 -0.07
CA SER A 161 -1.48 -2.81 -0.32
C SER A 161 -1.93 -4.13 0.30
N GLY A 162 -0.99 -5.00 0.68
CA GLY A 162 -1.23 -6.23 1.43
C GLY A 162 0.08 -6.92 1.81
N ASN A 163 -0.01 -7.87 2.75
CA ASN A 163 1.11 -8.69 3.20
C ASN A 163 0.74 -10.18 3.15
N GLU A 164 1.43 -10.94 2.30
CA GLU A 164 1.34 -12.40 2.12
C GLU A 164 -0.06 -12.97 1.92
N VAL A 165 -1.06 -12.14 1.58
CA VAL A 165 -2.46 -12.57 1.34
C VAL A 165 -2.54 -13.76 0.36
N ILE A 166 -1.74 -13.73 -0.71
CA ILE A 166 -1.49 -14.89 -1.58
C ILE A 166 -0.37 -15.71 -0.94
N HIS A 167 -0.62 -17.00 -0.72
CA HIS A 167 0.29 -17.88 0.02
C HIS A 167 0.37 -19.28 -0.63
N ASP A 168 0.68 -20.31 0.13
CA ASP A 168 0.99 -21.67 -0.30
C ASP A 168 -0.21 -22.48 -0.82
N LEU A 169 -1.42 -22.23 -0.31
CA LEU A 169 -2.61 -22.93 -0.78
C LEU A 169 -3.15 -22.33 -2.08
N LEU A 170 -3.49 -23.18 -3.06
CA LEU A 170 -3.99 -22.75 -4.38
C LEU A 170 -5.15 -21.74 -4.31
N ASN A 171 -6.11 -21.95 -3.41
CA ASN A 171 -7.26 -21.06 -3.23
C ASN A 171 -6.87 -19.65 -2.76
N THR A 172 -5.72 -19.47 -2.10
CA THR A 172 -5.25 -18.14 -1.71
C THR A 172 -4.84 -17.28 -2.91
N THR A 173 -4.56 -17.88 -4.08
CA THR A 173 -4.31 -17.13 -5.32
C THR A 173 -5.53 -16.35 -5.80
N LEU A 174 -6.74 -16.78 -5.44
CA LEU A 174 -7.99 -16.06 -5.72
C LEU A 174 -8.10 -14.70 -5.00
N THR A 175 -7.20 -14.43 -4.05
CA THR A 175 -7.11 -13.12 -3.39
C THR A 175 -6.39 -12.08 -4.26
N ALA A 176 -5.63 -12.50 -5.28
CA ALA A 176 -4.79 -11.62 -6.08
C ALA A 176 -5.54 -10.46 -6.77
N PRO A 177 -6.73 -10.68 -7.40
CA PRO A 177 -7.50 -9.58 -7.99
C PRO A 177 -7.86 -8.50 -6.97
N TYR A 178 -8.19 -8.89 -5.74
CA TYR A 178 -8.64 -7.98 -4.69
C TYR A 178 -7.48 -7.19 -4.09
N VAL A 179 -6.33 -7.82 -3.84
CA VAL A 179 -5.14 -7.11 -3.38
C VAL A 179 -4.64 -6.14 -4.46
N LYS A 180 -4.64 -6.56 -5.72
CA LYS A 180 -4.26 -5.68 -6.84
C LYS A 180 -5.28 -4.55 -7.07
N ALA A 181 -6.57 -4.78 -6.82
CA ALA A 181 -7.57 -3.72 -6.83
C ALA A 181 -7.35 -2.72 -5.68
N THR A 182 -7.00 -3.18 -4.47
CA THR A 182 -6.57 -2.31 -3.38
C THR A 182 -5.38 -1.44 -3.80
N ASP A 183 -4.35 -2.02 -4.42
CA ASP A 183 -3.19 -1.29 -4.93
C ASP A 183 -3.60 -0.20 -5.93
N ARG A 184 -4.36 -0.58 -6.97
CA ARG A 184 -4.93 0.34 -7.97
C ARG A 184 -5.66 1.51 -7.30
N ASP A 185 -6.54 1.21 -6.34
CA ASP A 185 -7.42 2.21 -5.74
C ASP A 185 -6.67 3.10 -4.71
N MET A 186 -5.64 2.58 -4.03
CA MET A 186 -4.71 3.38 -3.24
C MET A 186 -3.94 4.39 -4.10
N ARG A 187 -3.40 3.94 -5.24
CA ARG A 187 -2.67 4.80 -6.18
C ARG A 187 -3.58 5.86 -6.79
N ARG A 188 -4.80 5.47 -7.16
CA ARG A 188 -5.84 6.40 -7.61
C ARG A 188 -6.16 7.43 -6.54
N TYR A 189 -6.33 7.00 -5.29
CA TYR A 189 -6.63 7.88 -4.17
C TYR A 189 -5.52 8.92 -3.93
N ILE A 190 -4.25 8.49 -3.91
CA ILE A 190 -3.09 9.38 -3.80
C ILE A 190 -3.11 10.44 -4.91
N LYS A 191 -3.42 10.03 -6.15
CA LYS A 191 -3.50 10.93 -7.31
C LYS A 191 -4.66 11.92 -7.20
N GLU A 192 -5.87 11.46 -6.90
CA GLU A 192 -7.08 12.30 -6.86
C GLU A 192 -7.08 13.27 -5.67
N ARG A 193 -6.44 12.89 -4.55
CA ARG A 193 -6.20 13.78 -3.41
C ARG A 193 -5.08 14.79 -3.62
N GLY A 194 -4.35 14.70 -4.74
CA GLY A 194 -3.25 15.61 -5.06
C GLY A 194 -2.05 15.47 -4.13
N TYR A 195 -1.87 14.30 -3.50
CA TYR A 195 -0.71 14.03 -2.66
C TYR A 195 0.54 13.86 -3.51
N ARG A 196 1.71 13.93 -2.86
CA ARG A 196 2.96 13.46 -3.46
C ARG A 196 2.75 12.03 -3.95
N LYS A 197 3.33 11.69 -5.11
CA LYS A 197 3.33 10.30 -5.61
C LYS A 197 4.15 9.42 -4.68
N ILE A 198 3.50 8.83 -3.69
CA ILE A 198 4.06 7.82 -2.79
C ILE A 198 3.84 6.46 -3.46
N PRO A 199 4.90 5.68 -3.72
CA PRO A 199 4.78 4.34 -4.26
C PRO A 199 3.84 3.45 -3.44
N VAL A 200 3.02 2.67 -4.14
CA VAL A 200 2.22 1.58 -3.56
C VAL A 200 2.64 0.27 -4.22
N GLY A 201 2.78 -0.78 -3.42
CA GLY A 201 3.16 -2.10 -3.89
C GLY A 201 2.69 -3.20 -2.96
N TYR A 202 3.14 -4.42 -3.19
CA TYR A 202 2.71 -5.61 -2.44
C TYR A 202 3.91 -6.33 -1.80
N SER A 203 3.71 -6.82 -0.57
CA SER A 203 4.65 -7.70 0.15
C SER A 203 4.15 -9.14 0.04
N ALA A 204 4.79 -9.95 -0.79
CA ALA A 204 4.41 -11.34 -1.04
C ALA A 204 5.20 -12.34 -0.18
N ALA A 205 4.68 -13.56 -0.04
CA ALA A 205 5.46 -14.67 0.50
C ALA A 205 6.36 -15.28 -0.59
N ASP A 206 7.54 -15.78 -0.24
CA ASP A 206 8.42 -16.55 -1.15
C ASP A 206 7.93 -18.00 -1.33
N VAL A 207 6.77 -18.16 -1.98
CA VAL A 207 6.18 -19.48 -2.25
C VAL A 207 6.65 -19.99 -3.60
N THR A 208 7.49 -21.04 -3.59
CA THR A 208 8.15 -21.57 -4.80
C THR A 208 7.20 -21.88 -5.96
N THR A 209 5.98 -22.35 -5.67
CA THR A 209 5.00 -22.77 -6.70
C THR A 209 4.28 -21.63 -7.41
N ASN A 210 4.15 -20.45 -6.79
CA ASN A 210 3.36 -19.34 -7.33
C ASN A 210 4.06 -17.96 -7.28
N ARG A 211 5.30 -17.88 -6.79
CA ARG A 211 6.09 -16.64 -6.71
C ARG A 211 6.16 -15.88 -8.02
N MET A 212 6.44 -16.57 -9.12
CA MET A 212 6.58 -15.94 -10.43
C MET A 212 5.23 -15.45 -10.95
N GLN A 213 4.17 -16.25 -10.80
CA GLN A 213 2.82 -15.85 -11.17
C GLN A 213 2.38 -14.64 -10.34
N THR A 214 2.65 -14.63 -9.04
CA THR A 214 2.33 -13.50 -8.16
C THR A 214 3.05 -12.24 -8.63
N ALA A 215 4.37 -12.27 -8.80
CA ALA A 215 5.13 -11.11 -9.28
C ALA A 215 4.65 -10.62 -10.66
N GLN A 216 4.47 -11.54 -11.61
CA GLN A 216 3.95 -11.20 -12.93
C GLN A 216 2.56 -10.57 -12.86
N TYR A 217 1.67 -11.09 -12.02
CA TYR A 217 0.32 -10.57 -11.86
C TYR A 217 0.32 -9.12 -11.36
N PHE A 218 1.15 -8.77 -10.38
CA PHE A 218 1.23 -7.39 -9.85
C PHE A 218 1.93 -6.41 -10.80
N ASN A 219 2.73 -6.87 -11.76
CA ASN A 219 3.35 -6.03 -12.80
C ASN A 219 2.68 -6.13 -14.19
N CYS A 220 1.59 -6.89 -14.36
CA CYS A 220 0.85 -6.94 -15.63
C CYS A 220 -0.34 -5.97 -15.67
N GLY A 221 -0.97 -5.77 -16.83
CA GLY A 221 -2.14 -4.88 -16.99
C GLY A 221 -1.77 -3.44 -17.34
N THR A 222 -2.70 -2.51 -17.16
CA THR A 222 -2.44 -1.08 -17.47
C THR A 222 -1.53 -0.43 -16.42
N ASP A 223 -0.95 0.73 -16.73
CA ASP A 223 -0.08 1.45 -15.79
C ASP A 223 -0.80 1.86 -14.48
N GLU A 224 -2.12 2.03 -14.52
CA GLU A 224 -2.96 2.27 -13.34
C GLU A 224 -3.14 1.03 -12.46
N GLU A 225 -3.11 -0.17 -13.04
CA GLU A 225 -3.32 -1.43 -12.33
C GLU A 225 -2.02 -2.08 -11.83
N ARG A 226 -0.89 -1.73 -12.45
CA ARG A 226 0.43 -2.23 -12.05
C ARG A 226 0.87 -1.57 -10.74
N SER A 227 1.37 -2.37 -9.82
CA SER A 227 2.03 -1.87 -8.61
C SER A 227 3.24 -1.00 -8.98
N ASP A 228 3.54 0.01 -8.16
CA ASP A 228 4.74 0.82 -8.36
C ASP A 228 6.01 0.05 -8.00
N PHE A 229 5.94 -0.96 -7.12
CA PHE A 229 7.03 -1.87 -6.77
C PHE A 229 6.47 -3.23 -6.31
N PHE A 230 7.34 -4.24 -6.21
CA PHE A 230 7.00 -5.54 -5.62
C PHE A 230 8.06 -5.90 -4.59
N ALA A 231 7.65 -6.54 -3.51
CA ALA A 231 8.57 -7.05 -2.50
C ALA A 231 8.12 -8.44 -2.06
N PHE A 232 9.03 -9.20 -1.47
CA PHE A 232 8.67 -10.45 -0.86
C PHE A 232 9.55 -10.81 0.32
N ASN A 233 8.97 -11.60 1.20
CA ASN A 233 9.58 -12.13 2.41
C ASN A 233 10.41 -13.35 2.04
N ASP A 234 11.75 -13.22 2.10
CA ASP A 234 12.69 -14.23 1.62
C ASP A 234 13.65 -14.66 2.73
N TYR A 235 13.42 -15.87 3.23
CA TYR A 235 14.22 -16.48 4.29
C TYR A 235 15.13 -17.61 3.76
N SER A 236 15.41 -17.68 2.46
CA SER A 236 16.19 -18.79 1.89
C SER A 236 17.70 -18.71 2.19
N TRP A 237 18.18 -17.58 2.71
CA TRP A 237 19.55 -17.40 3.20
C TRP A 237 19.64 -17.60 4.71
N CYS A 238 20.23 -18.73 5.15
CA CYS A 238 20.46 -19.05 6.57
C CYS A 238 21.97 -19.15 6.84
N SER A 239 22.66 -18.01 6.96
CA SER A 239 24.13 -17.89 7.15
C SER A 239 24.91 -18.74 6.14
N THR A 240 24.60 -18.53 4.87
CA THR A 240 25.07 -19.33 3.73
C THR A 240 25.71 -18.45 2.66
N ASP A 241 25.62 -18.82 1.38
CA ASP A 241 26.11 -18.06 0.24
C ASP A 241 25.04 -17.86 -0.85
N PHE A 242 25.36 -17.02 -1.85
CA PHE A 242 24.46 -16.61 -2.93
C PHE A 242 23.94 -17.76 -3.80
N VAL A 243 24.70 -18.84 -3.96
CA VAL A 243 24.32 -20.00 -4.77
C VAL A 243 23.53 -21.00 -3.92
N THR A 244 24.00 -21.27 -2.70
CA THR A 244 23.36 -22.23 -1.80
C THR A 244 21.98 -21.75 -1.33
N SER A 245 21.82 -20.45 -1.06
CA SER A 245 20.51 -19.82 -0.77
C SER A 245 19.54 -19.83 -1.95
N GLY A 246 20.04 -20.09 -3.17
CA GLY A 246 19.27 -20.03 -4.40
C GLY A 246 19.02 -18.62 -4.94
N TRP A 247 19.58 -17.58 -4.32
CA TRP A 247 19.42 -16.19 -4.76
C TRP A 247 19.98 -15.96 -6.18
N ASP A 248 20.98 -16.74 -6.60
CA ASP A 248 21.46 -16.78 -7.99
C ASP A 248 20.35 -17.06 -9.01
N LYS A 249 19.46 -18.00 -8.68
CA LYS A 249 18.31 -18.37 -9.53
C LYS A 249 17.23 -17.31 -9.43
N LYS A 250 16.96 -16.77 -8.24
CA LYS A 250 15.96 -15.71 -8.05
C LYS A 250 16.32 -14.45 -8.83
N VAL A 251 17.58 -13.99 -8.78
CA VAL A 251 18.06 -12.88 -9.61
C VAL A 251 17.80 -13.14 -11.09
N LYS A 252 18.13 -14.34 -11.57
CA LYS A 252 17.92 -14.72 -12.97
C LYS A 252 16.42 -14.73 -13.35
N ASP A 253 15.55 -15.21 -12.47
CA ASP A 253 14.11 -15.24 -12.69
C ASP A 253 13.51 -13.83 -12.79
N PHE A 254 14.08 -12.87 -12.05
CA PHE A 254 13.63 -11.47 -11.98
C PHE A 254 14.43 -10.50 -12.87
N GLU A 255 15.34 -11.00 -13.69
CA GLU A 255 16.08 -10.15 -14.63
C GLU A 255 15.12 -9.47 -15.61
N GLY A 256 15.17 -8.14 -15.69
CA GLY A 256 14.24 -7.36 -16.50
C GLY A 256 12.84 -7.16 -15.89
N TYR A 257 12.62 -7.55 -14.63
CA TYR A 257 11.37 -7.22 -13.93
C TYR A 257 11.19 -5.70 -13.85
N GLY A 258 10.14 -5.19 -14.50
CA GLY A 258 10.04 -3.79 -14.93
C GLY A 258 9.74 -2.77 -13.82
N ILE A 259 9.63 -3.18 -12.57
CA ILE A 259 9.38 -2.30 -11.41
C ILE A 259 10.36 -2.66 -10.29
N PRO A 260 10.63 -1.73 -9.33
CA PRO A 260 11.53 -2.02 -8.23
C PRO A 260 11.16 -3.27 -7.46
N LEU A 261 12.19 -4.03 -7.13
CA LEU A 261 12.13 -5.24 -6.33
C LEU A 261 12.98 -5.08 -5.07
N PHE A 262 12.52 -5.53 -3.92
CA PHE A 262 13.33 -5.63 -2.70
C PHE A 262 12.82 -6.74 -1.79
N LEU A 263 13.64 -7.16 -0.82
CA LEU A 263 13.22 -8.12 0.19
C LEU A 263 12.49 -7.37 1.30
N SER A 264 11.17 -7.55 1.40
CA SER A 264 10.37 -6.91 2.44
C SER A 264 10.68 -7.47 3.82
N GLU A 265 11.19 -8.70 3.89
CA GLU A 265 11.74 -9.35 5.07
C GLU A 265 12.88 -10.30 4.63
N TYR A 266 13.93 -10.40 5.44
CA TYR A 266 14.96 -11.45 5.39
C TYR A 266 15.53 -11.72 6.79
N GLY A 267 16.35 -12.77 6.92
CA GLY A 267 17.12 -13.05 8.13
C GLY A 267 16.69 -14.35 8.80
N CYS A 268 16.87 -15.47 8.08
CA CYS A 268 16.57 -16.80 8.56
C CYS A 268 17.29 -17.14 9.88
N ILE A 269 16.59 -17.80 10.80
CA ILE A 269 17.11 -18.15 12.13
C ILE A 269 17.44 -19.65 12.30
N ASP A 270 17.36 -20.45 11.23
CA ASP A 270 17.71 -21.88 11.27
C ASP A 270 19.19 -22.11 11.61
N ASN A 271 20.03 -21.10 11.33
CA ASN A 271 21.42 -21.01 11.78
C ASN A 271 21.62 -19.67 12.51
N PRO A 272 22.62 -19.54 13.41
CA PRO A 272 22.98 -18.25 14.00
C PRO A 272 23.27 -17.22 12.91
N ARG A 273 22.63 -16.05 12.96
CA ARG A 273 22.71 -15.06 11.88
C ARG A 273 24.05 -14.34 11.90
N ASP A 274 24.77 -14.45 10.79
CA ASP A 274 26.02 -13.70 10.57
C ASP A 274 25.80 -12.42 9.72
N PHE A 275 24.57 -12.24 9.21
CA PHE A 275 24.16 -11.17 8.31
C PHE A 275 25.01 -11.05 7.03
N GLY A 276 25.57 -12.17 6.56
CA GLY A 276 26.33 -12.26 5.31
C GLY A 276 25.50 -11.89 4.07
N GLU A 277 24.17 -12.01 4.13
CA GLU A 277 23.25 -11.64 3.08
C GLU A 277 23.33 -10.14 2.69
N ILE A 278 23.79 -9.26 3.59
CA ILE A 278 24.00 -7.84 3.28
C ILE A 278 25.11 -7.67 2.23
N GLU A 279 26.13 -8.54 2.23
CA GLU A 279 27.14 -8.56 1.17
C GLU A 279 26.49 -8.78 -0.19
N ALA A 280 25.64 -9.81 -0.29
CA ALA A 280 24.95 -10.15 -1.52
C ALA A 280 23.98 -9.04 -1.96
N LEU A 281 23.19 -8.49 -1.04
CA LEU A 281 22.23 -7.41 -1.32
C LEU A 281 22.91 -6.15 -1.88
N MET A 282 24.17 -5.89 -1.51
CA MET A 282 24.94 -4.74 -1.99
C MET A 282 25.91 -5.10 -3.14
N HIS A 283 25.92 -6.34 -3.62
CA HIS A 283 26.82 -6.80 -4.67
C HIS A 283 26.19 -6.61 -6.08
N PRO A 284 26.98 -6.29 -7.13
CA PRO A 284 26.49 -6.15 -8.50
C PRO A 284 25.68 -7.33 -9.06
N ASN A 285 25.94 -8.54 -8.57
CA ASN A 285 25.16 -9.73 -8.94
C ASN A 285 23.70 -9.67 -8.46
N MET A 286 23.35 -8.75 -7.56
CA MET A 286 21.99 -8.61 -7.02
C MET A 286 21.40 -7.23 -7.28
N THR A 287 22.21 -6.17 -7.23
CA THR A 287 21.76 -4.76 -7.23
C THR A 287 21.14 -4.25 -8.54
N HIS A 288 21.34 -4.97 -9.65
CA HIS A 288 20.70 -4.67 -10.94
C HIS A 288 19.22 -5.10 -10.98
N VAL A 289 18.84 -6.05 -10.11
CA VAL A 289 17.47 -6.54 -9.95
C VAL A 289 16.84 -6.02 -8.66
N TYR A 290 17.54 -6.17 -7.53
CA TYR A 290 17.02 -5.84 -6.20
C TYR A 290 17.52 -4.49 -5.70
N SER A 291 16.68 -3.82 -4.91
CA SER A 291 16.94 -2.53 -4.28
C SER A 291 17.25 -2.66 -2.79
N GLY A 292 17.81 -3.79 -2.36
CA GLY A 292 18.12 -4.09 -0.95
C GLY A 292 16.97 -4.81 -0.24
N GLY A 293 16.82 -4.57 1.07
CA GLY A 293 15.78 -5.20 1.88
C GLY A 293 15.77 -4.80 3.36
N LEU A 294 14.84 -5.38 4.10
CA LEU A 294 14.67 -5.17 5.54
C LEU A 294 14.90 -6.46 6.34
N MET A 295 15.71 -6.37 7.39
CA MET A 295 15.94 -7.49 8.30
C MET A 295 14.76 -7.66 9.26
N TYR A 296 14.25 -8.89 9.38
CA TYR A 296 13.19 -9.26 10.29
C TYR A 296 13.81 -9.86 11.58
N GLU A 297 13.62 -9.30 12.77
CA GLU A 297 12.97 -8.02 13.10
C GLU A 297 13.68 -7.31 14.26
N TYR A 298 13.23 -6.10 14.61
CA TYR A 298 13.84 -5.31 15.68
C TYR A 298 13.60 -5.87 17.08
N SER A 299 12.35 -6.07 17.48
CA SER A 299 12.00 -6.47 18.85
C SER A 299 11.99 -7.99 19.02
N MET A 300 12.49 -8.46 20.15
CA MET A 300 12.49 -9.88 20.50
C MET A 300 11.08 -10.32 20.92
N GLU A 301 10.43 -11.08 20.04
CA GLU A 301 9.10 -11.64 20.22
C GLU A 301 9.17 -13.18 20.37
N PRO A 302 8.05 -13.89 20.65
CA PRO A 302 8.04 -15.34 20.82
C PRO A 302 8.56 -16.17 19.62
N ASN A 303 8.69 -15.55 18.44
CA ASN A 303 9.25 -16.14 17.23
C ASN A 303 10.80 -16.18 17.20
N ASN A 304 11.47 -15.50 18.14
CA ASN A 304 12.93 -15.42 18.29
C ASN A 304 13.70 -14.69 17.17
N PHE A 305 13.05 -13.80 16.40
CA PHE A 305 13.71 -13.05 15.32
C PHE A 305 14.33 -11.71 15.75
N GLY A 306 14.02 -11.22 16.94
CA GLY A 306 14.42 -9.89 17.37
C GLY A 306 15.91 -9.74 17.70
N ILE A 307 16.43 -8.52 17.54
CA ILE A 307 17.80 -8.16 17.95
C ILE A 307 17.85 -7.23 19.16
N VAL A 308 16.69 -6.76 19.65
CA VAL A 308 16.54 -5.96 20.86
C VAL A 308 15.43 -6.53 21.72
N LYS A 309 15.74 -6.81 22.99
CA LYS A 309 14.73 -7.19 23.97
C LYS A 309 14.18 -5.96 24.68
N ILE A 310 12.87 -5.75 24.62
CA ILE A 310 12.19 -4.67 25.34
C ILE A 310 11.72 -5.22 26.68
N LYS A 311 12.34 -4.76 27.77
CA LYS A 311 11.94 -5.16 29.13
C LYS A 311 10.72 -4.39 29.55
N GLY A 312 9.59 -5.04 29.79
CA GLY A 312 8.36 -4.38 30.21
C GLY A 312 7.15 -5.12 29.69
N GLY A 313 5.96 -4.68 30.10
CA GLY A 313 4.69 -5.30 29.68
C GLY A 313 4.29 -4.95 28.25
N VAL A 314 3.01 -5.19 27.95
CA VAL A 314 2.38 -5.03 26.62
C VAL A 314 2.46 -3.61 26.02
N ASP A 315 2.83 -2.59 26.79
CA ASP A 315 2.91 -1.19 26.32
C ASP A 315 4.20 -0.84 25.58
N GLN A 316 5.20 -1.74 25.56
CA GLN A 316 6.46 -1.58 24.83
C GLN A 316 7.29 -0.34 25.24
N THR A 317 7.06 0.20 26.45
CA THR A 317 7.71 1.45 26.90
C THR A 317 8.99 1.26 27.72
N GLY A 318 9.36 0.03 28.07
CA GLY A 318 10.46 -0.19 29.00
C GLY A 318 11.86 -0.23 28.37
N GLU A 319 12.84 -0.73 29.12
CA GLU A 319 14.27 -0.65 28.75
C GLU A 319 14.58 -1.51 27.52
N ARG A 320 15.38 -0.97 26.60
CA ARG A 320 15.89 -1.71 25.44
C ARG A 320 17.22 -2.37 25.80
N GLU A 321 17.26 -3.70 25.77
CA GLU A 321 18.45 -4.52 25.90
C GLU A 321 18.89 -4.98 24.52
N GLU A 322 20.04 -4.51 24.05
CA GLU A 322 20.67 -4.95 22.79
C GLU A 322 21.14 -6.41 22.97
N LEU A 323 20.79 -7.29 22.03
CA LEU A 323 21.26 -8.69 21.98
C LEU A 323 22.51 -8.80 21.09
N ASP A 324 23.20 -9.95 21.12
CA ASP A 324 24.43 -10.18 20.34
C ASP A 324 24.26 -9.90 18.83
N GLU A 325 23.10 -10.23 18.27
CA GLU A 325 22.81 -9.99 16.85
C GLU A 325 22.65 -8.50 16.50
N PHE A 326 22.41 -7.62 17.48
CA PHE A 326 22.41 -6.17 17.26
C PHE A 326 23.78 -5.67 16.80
N GLU A 327 24.84 -6.07 17.49
CA GLU A 327 26.21 -5.71 17.13
C GLU A 327 26.60 -6.36 15.80
N ALA A 328 26.23 -7.62 15.58
CA ALA A 328 26.51 -8.32 14.33
C ALA A 328 25.85 -7.63 13.12
N PHE A 329 24.57 -7.25 13.23
CA PHE A 329 23.85 -6.56 12.16
C PHE A 329 24.44 -5.17 11.87
N ALA A 330 24.73 -4.38 12.92
CA ALA A 330 25.39 -3.09 12.77
C ALA A 330 26.77 -3.21 12.10
N ALA A 331 27.55 -4.23 12.48
CA ALA A 331 28.86 -4.52 11.89
C ALA A 331 28.74 -4.91 10.41
N ALA A 332 27.75 -5.73 10.04
CA ALA A 332 27.52 -6.13 8.66
C ALA A 332 27.07 -4.96 7.78
N LEU A 333 26.16 -4.10 8.27
CA LEU A 333 25.78 -2.85 7.58
C LEU A 333 27.00 -1.92 7.37
N LYS A 334 27.89 -1.83 8.36
CA LYS A 334 29.11 -1.02 8.20
C LYS A 334 30.10 -1.64 7.22
N LYS A 335 30.25 -2.96 7.25
CA LYS A 335 31.21 -3.72 6.41
C LYS A 335 30.86 -3.65 4.92
N TRP A 336 29.56 -3.68 4.61
CA TRP A 336 29.06 -3.75 3.23
C TRP A 336 28.19 -2.54 2.90
N PRO A 337 28.78 -1.35 2.67
CA PRO A 337 28.02 -0.14 2.39
C PRO A 337 27.25 -0.23 1.07
N ALA A 338 26.21 0.60 0.92
CA ALA A 338 25.50 0.75 -0.36
C ALA A 338 26.47 1.13 -1.50
N PRO A 339 26.30 0.57 -2.71
CA PRO A 339 27.02 1.03 -3.90
C PRO A 339 26.81 2.52 -4.17
N LYS A 340 27.79 3.15 -4.81
CA LYS A 340 27.74 4.57 -5.20
C LYS A 340 27.32 4.79 -6.66
N ASP A 341 27.29 3.73 -7.46
CA ASP A 341 26.81 3.75 -8.83
C ASP A 341 25.28 3.55 -8.87
N ASP A 342 24.72 3.38 -10.07
CA ASP A 342 23.29 3.18 -10.27
C ASP A 342 22.82 1.71 -10.08
N GLY A 343 23.76 0.81 -9.78
CA GLY A 343 23.51 -0.62 -9.61
C GLY A 343 23.27 -1.39 -10.89
N GLY A 344 23.40 -0.78 -12.07
CA GLY A 344 23.04 -1.44 -13.34
C GLY A 344 21.53 -1.62 -13.52
N TYR A 345 20.73 -0.76 -12.90
CA TYR A 345 19.27 -0.84 -12.98
C TYR A 345 18.72 -0.69 -14.40
N THR A 346 17.54 -1.25 -14.63
CA THR A 346 16.81 -1.10 -15.88
C THR A 346 16.07 0.24 -15.87
N LYS A 347 16.42 1.13 -16.81
CA LYS A 347 15.90 2.50 -16.88
C LYS A 347 14.44 2.59 -17.34
N THR A 348 13.98 1.60 -18.09
CA THR A 348 12.62 1.54 -18.64
C THR A 348 11.78 0.57 -17.81
N SER A 349 10.58 1.00 -17.43
CA SER A 349 9.59 0.10 -16.84
C SER A 349 8.80 -0.60 -17.94
N SER A 350 8.60 -1.91 -17.81
CA SER A 350 7.78 -2.71 -18.72
C SER A 350 6.80 -3.58 -17.93
N ALA A 351 5.57 -3.67 -18.44
CA ALA A 351 4.58 -4.59 -17.90
C ALA A 351 5.00 -6.04 -18.15
N SER A 352 4.71 -6.91 -17.17
CA SER A 352 4.81 -8.35 -17.35
C SER A 352 3.62 -8.86 -18.16
N GLU A 353 3.75 -10.04 -18.76
CA GLU A 353 2.57 -10.79 -19.22
C GLU A 353 1.78 -11.27 -18.00
N CYS A 354 0.44 -11.17 -18.06
CA CYS A 354 -0.39 -11.68 -16.97
C CYS A 354 -0.32 -13.22 -16.95
N PRO A 355 -0.14 -13.85 -15.78
CA PRO A 355 -0.16 -15.30 -15.67
C PRO A 355 -1.54 -15.85 -16.06
N THR A 356 -1.53 -16.98 -16.75
CA THR A 356 -2.74 -17.75 -17.06
C THR A 356 -3.00 -18.78 -15.95
N LYS A 357 -4.26 -19.15 -15.74
CA LYS A 357 -4.64 -20.22 -14.81
C LYS A 357 -3.88 -21.52 -15.09
N ASP A 358 -3.33 -22.13 -14.04
CA ASP A 358 -2.64 -23.41 -14.05
C ASP A 358 -2.83 -24.17 -12.73
N ALA A 359 -2.05 -25.24 -12.49
CA ALA A 359 -2.16 -26.06 -11.28
C ALA A 359 -1.74 -25.34 -9.98
N ASN A 360 -1.00 -24.23 -10.08
CA ASN A 360 -0.47 -23.43 -8.97
C ASN A 360 -1.04 -22.00 -8.93
N TRP A 361 -1.87 -21.61 -9.91
CA TRP A 361 -2.46 -20.29 -10.04
C TRP A 361 -3.91 -20.37 -10.52
N ASP A 362 -4.88 -20.01 -9.68
CA ASP A 362 -6.31 -20.22 -9.95
C ASP A 362 -7.03 -18.97 -10.51
N VAL A 363 -6.31 -17.89 -10.77
CA VAL A 363 -6.90 -16.65 -11.30
C VAL A 363 -7.16 -16.77 -12.80
N GLU A 364 -8.44 -16.70 -13.18
CA GLU A 364 -8.88 -16.92 -14.57
C GLU A 364 -8.72 -15.70 -15.48
N SER A 365 -8.74 -14.50 -14.90
CA SER A 365 -8.77 -13.24 -15.63
C SER A 365 -7.96 -12.18 -14.92
N SER A 366 -7.35 -11.28 -15.69
CA SER A 366 -6.67 -10.09 -15.16
C SER A 366 -7.62 -8.91 -14.91
N VAL A 367 -8.92 -9.06 -15.19
CA VAL A 367 -9.93 -8.04 -14.88
C VAL A 367 -10.10 -7.94 -13.37
N LEU A 368 -9.78 -6.77 -12.82
CA LEU A 368 -9.89 -6.49 -11.39
C LEU A 368 -11.35 -6.18 -11.02
N PRO A 369 -11.77 -6.44 -9.77
CA PRO A 369 -13.05 -5.98 -9.27
C PRO A 369 -13.14 -4.44 -9.32
N ASP A 370 -14.35 -3.94 -9.54
CA ASP A 370 -14.65 -2.52 -9.43
C ASP A 370 -14.51 -2.07 -7.97
N ILE A 371 -14.28 -0.78 -7.78
CA ILE A 371 -14.29 -0.24 -6.42
C ILE A 371 -15.70 -0.39 -5.81
N PRO A 372 -15.84 -0.79 -4.54
CA PRO A 372 -17.10 -0.75 -3.81
C PRO A 372 -17.81 0.60 -3.99
N PRO A 373 -19.09 0.64 -4.40
CA PRO A 373 -19.77 1.89 -4.74
C PRO A 373 -19.72 2.95 -3.62
N GLY A 374 -19.81 2.49 -2.36
CA GLY A 374 -19.74 3.37 -1.19
C GLY A 374 -18.39 4.04 -0.97
N ALA A 375 -17.30 3.52 -1.56
CA ALA A 375 -15.95 4.05 -1.45
C ALA A 375 -15.63 5.14 -2.48
N LEU A 376 -16.44 5.28 -3.55
CA LEU A 376 -16.24 6.31 -4.59
C LEU A 376 -16.20 7.73 -4.02
N LYS A 377 -16.99 8.00 -2.99
CA LYS A 377 -17.03 9.33 -2.33
C LYS A 377 -15.70 9.74 -1.73
N PHE A 378 -14.85 8.79 -1.30
CA PHE A 378 -13.61 9.12 -0.61
C PHE A 378 -12.60 9.81 -1.51
N PHE A 379 -12.67 9.59 -2.82
CA PHE A 379 -11.82 10.28 -3.76
C PHE A 379 -12.00 11.80 -3.76
N GLU A 380 -13.23 12.27 -3.56
CA GLU A 380 -13.57 13.69 -3.53
C GLU A 380 -13.54 14.26 -2.10
N GLU A 381 -14.11 13.53 -1.15
CA GLU A 381 -14.32 13.98 0.23
C GLU A 381 -13.11 13.70 1.16
N GLY A 382 -12.22 12.80 0.73
CA GLY A 382 -11.25 12.13 1.59
C GLY A 382 -11.85 11.01 2.42
N ALA A 383 -10.98 10.23 3.08
CA ALA A 383 -11.39 9.07 3.87
C ALA A 383 -12.17 9.43 5.15
N GLY A 384 -12.14 10.70 5.55
CA GLY A 384 -12.67 11.16 6.82
C GLY A 384 -11.80 10.68 7.99
N LYS A 385 -12.40 10.62 9.19
CA LYS A 385 -11.69 10.13 10.38
C LYS A 385 -11.45 8.62 10.26
N GLY A 386 -10.19 8.21 10.31
CA GLY A 386 -9.80 6.81 10.34
C GLY A 386 -10.40 6.05 11.54
N PRO A 387 -10.74 4.76 11.37
CA PRO A 387 -11.36 3.98 12.43
C PRO A 387 -10.40 3.58 13.56
N GLY A 388 -9.09 3.74 13.35
CA GLY A 388 -8.04 3.34 14.28
C GLY A 388 -7.96 1.83 14.52
N LEU A 389 -7.07 1.43 15.44
CA LEU A 389 -6.82 0.02 15.73
C LEU A 389 -7.93 -0.62 16.59
N ASP A 390 -8.70 0.20 17.30
CA ASP A 390 -9.82 -0.22 18.15
C ASP A 390 -11.17 -0.27 17.43
N GLY A 391 -11.22 0.08 16.14
CA GLY A 391 -12.45 0.05 15.36
C GLY A 391 -13.07 -1.36 15.19
N PRO A 392 -14.27 -1.45 14.60
CA PRO A 392 -15.03 -2.70 14.48
C PRO A 392 -14.41 -3.72 13.51
N GLY A 393 -13.52 -3.29 12.61
CA GLY A 393 -12.99 -4.11 11.52
C GLY A 393 -13.90 -4.12 10.29
N SER A 394 -13.41 -4.70 9.20
CA SER A 394 -14.09 -4.69 7.89
C SER A 394 -14.30 -6.06 7.27
N GLN A 395 -13.62 -7.11 7.74
CA GLN A 395 -13.58 -8.42 7.05
C GLN A 395 -14.94 -9.09 6.85
N TRP A 396 -15.98 -8.66 7.57
CA TRP A 396 -17.34 -9.23 7.52
C TRP A 396 -18.41 -8.26 6.98
N ALA A 397 -18.02 -7.09 6.46
CA ALA A 397 -18.94 -6.09 5.89
C ALA A 397 -19.29 -6.42 4.43
N VAL A 398 -19.76 -7.66 4.21
CA VAL A 398 -20.01 -8.24 2.87
C VAL A 398 -21.13 -7.52 2.11
N ASP A 399 -22.04 -6.86 2.82
CA ASP A 399 -23.12 -6.03 2.27
C ASP A 399 -22.61 -4.72 1.64
N GLN A 400 -21.34 -4.38 1.86
CA GLN A 400 -20.67 -3.19 1.34
C GLN A 400 -19.48 -3.53 0.42
N ALA A 401 -19.41 -4.78 -0.05
CA ALA A 401 -18.41 -5.27 -0.98
C ALA A 401 -18.55 -4.67 -2.39
N SER A 402 -17.58 -4.97 -3.25
CA SER A 402 -17.70 -4.71 -4.69
C SER A 402 -18.95 -5.39 -5.26
N GLU A 403 -19.54 -4.80 -6.29
CA GLU A 403 -20.63 -5.44 -7.06
C GLU A 403 -20.09 -6.40 -8.13
N SER A 404 -18.78 -6.36 -8.41
CA SER A 404 -18.10 -7.24 -9.36
C SER A 404 -16.99 -8.04 -8.68
N GLU A 405 -16.93 -9.34 -8.99
CA GLU A 405 -15.95 -10.29 -8.43
C GLU A 405 -14.60 -10.30 -9.18
N GLY A 406 -14.44 -9.47 -10.20
CA GLY A 406 -13.24 -9.45 -11.05
C GLY A 406 -13.09 -10.74 -11.85
N GLY A 407 -13.69 -10.79 -13.04
CA GLY A 407 -13.34 -11.78 -14.06
C GLY A 407 -13.67 -13.26 -13.79
N GLN A 408 -14.36 -13.62 -12.71
CA GLN A 408 -15.02 -14.93 -12.63
C GLN A 408 -16.25 -14.95 -13.52
N SER A 409 -16.23 -15.83 -14.53
CA SER A 409 -17.43 -16.16 -15.28
C SER A 409 -18.33 -16.94 -14.33
N GLY A 410 -19.29 -16.26 -13.71
CA GLY A 410 -20.30 -16.92 -12.89
C GLY A 410 -20.95 -18.04 -13.69
N SER A 411 -20.77 -19.29 -13.26
CA SER A 411 -21.59 -20.39 -13.70
C SER A 411 -22.99 -20.16 -13.13
N GLY A 412 -23.78 -19.33 -13.83
CA GLY A 412 -25.19 -19.16 -13.54
C GLY A 412 -25.88 -20.51 -13.67
N THR A 413 -26.33 -21.04 -12.54
CA THR A 413 -27.29 -22.14 -12.49
C THR A 413 -28.47 -21.80 -13.36
N SER A 414 -28.66 -22.62 -14.38
CA SER A 414 -29.81 -22.64 -15.27
C SER A 414 -31.05 -23.06 -14.50
N ASP A 415 -31.90 -22.10 -14.12
CA ASP A 415 -33.32 -22.37 -13.96
C ASP A 415 -34.00 -22.07 -15.29
N GLY A 416 -34.37 -23.15 -15.98
CA GLY A 416 -35.18 -23.08 -17.17
C GLY A 416 -36.61 -22.73 -16.80
N ASP A 417 -37.15 -21.70 -17.45
CA ASP A 417 -38.53 -21.76 -17.88
C ASP A 417 -38.65 -21.16 -19.28
N SER A 418 -39.18 -21.98 -20.17
CA SER A 418 -39.41 -21.68 -21.57
C SER A 418 -40.76 -21.03 -21.74
N GLU A 419 -40.83 -19.86 -22.38
CA GLU A 419 -41.88 -19.60 -23.36
C GLU A 419 -41.50 -18.48 -24.35
N SER A 420 -41.99 -18.67 -25.57
CA SER A 420 -41.54 -18.11 -26.84
C SER A 420 -42.00 -16.68 -27.12
N SER A 421 -41.19 -15.88 -27.85
CA SER A 421 -41.40 -15.61 -29.29
C SER A 421 -40.69 -14.35 -29.81
N SER A 422 -40.09 -14.51 -30.99
CA SER A 422 -39.84 -13.54 -32.07
C SER A 422 -39.29 -12.15 -31.74
N SER A 423 -38.08 -11.86 -32.22
CA SER A 423 -37.89 -11.12 -33.49
C SER A 423 -36.41 -10.88 -33.78
N ALA A 424 -36.03 -11.16 -35.02
CA ALA A 424 -34.72 -10.85 -35.57
C ALA A 424 -34.58 -9.35 -35.83
N ALA A 425 -33.48 -8.74 -35.39
CA ALA A 425 -32.95 -7.52 -36.00
C ALA A 425 -31.45 -7.39 -35.75
N MET A 426 -30.70 -7.73 -36.80
CA MET A 426 -29.32 -7.38 -37.06
C MET A 426 -29.09 -5.87 -36.88
N ARG A 427 -28.14 -5.44 -36.05
CA ARG A 427 -27.57 -4.08 -36.14
C ARG A 427 -26.05 -4.08 -35.97
N SER A 428 -25.47 -3.62 -37.06
CA SER A 428 -24.12 -3.13 -37.30
C SER A 428 -23.64 -2.08 -36.30
N THR A 429 -22.33 -2.07 -36.14
CA THR A 429 -21.45 -1.07 -35.53
C THR A 429 -21.69 0.36 -36.04
N VAL A 430 -21.74 1.34 -35.12
CA VAL A 430 -21.59 2.79 -35.38
C VAL A 430 -20.82 3.41 -34.18
N PRO A 431 -19.83 4.29 -34.40
CA PRO A 431 -18.94 4.79 -33.34
C PRO A 431 -19.52 5.99 -32.56
N ALA A 432 -18.83 6.33 -31.47
CA ALA A 432 -19.19 7.28 -30.41
C ALA A 432 -19.60 8.69 -30.88
N LEU A 433 -20.58 9.28 -30.17
CA LEU A 433 -21.06 10.64 -30.38
C LEU A 433 -20.36 11.63 -29.41
N ASP A 434 -19.65 12.61 -29.97
CA ASP A 434 -19.04 13.73 -29.27
C ASP A 434 -20.11 14.68 -28.71
N LYS A 435 -20.08 14.94 -27.40
CA LYS A 435 -21.07 15.75 -26.67
C LYS A 435 -20.72 17.25 -26.63
N ALA A 436 -19.59 17.68 -27.20
CA ALA A 436 -19.18 19.08 -27.24
C ALA A 436 -20.19 20.07 -27.91
N PRO A 437 -20.97 19.72 -28.95
CA PRO A 437 -21.86 20.68 -29.63
C PRO A 437 -23.10 21.08 -28.81
N PHE A 438 -23.53 20.25 -27.87
CA PHE A 438 -24.76 20.48 -27.08
C PHE A 438 -24.52 21.45 -25.92
N VAL A 439 -23.30 21.49 -25.37
CA VAL A 439 -22.93 22.40 -24.27
C VAL A 439 -22.82 23.85 -24.76
N ILE A 440 -22.29 24.05 -25.98
CA ILE A 440 -22.13 25.38 -26.58
C ILE A 440 -23.49 25.97 -26.99
N SER A 441 -24.40 25.14 -27.50
CA SER A 441 -25.75 25.59 -27.89
C SER A 441 -26.62 25.98 -26.68
N GLY A 442 -26.45 25.32 -25.53
CA GLY A 442 -27.16 25.67 -24.29
C GLY A 442 -26.70 26.99 -23.66
N LEU A 443 -25.40 27.29 -23.71
CA LEU A 443 -24.83 28.53 -23.16
C LEU A 443 -25.24 29.78 -23.96
N VAL A 444 -25.34 29.68 -25.29
CA VAL A 444 -25.75 30.82 -26.14
C VAL A 444 -27.21 31.22 -25.88
N VAL A 445 -28.11 30.25 -25.69
CA VAL A 445 -29.52 30.52 -25.37
C VAL A 445 -29.69 31.19 -24.01
N LEU A 446 -28.90 30.76 -23.01
CA LEU A 446 -28.94 31.34 -21.66
C LEU A 446 -28.49 32.81 -21.64
N PHE A 447 -27.43 33.17 -22.39
CA PHE A 447 -26.95 34.55 -22.45
C PHE A 447 -27.86 35.47 -23.27
N THR A 448 -28.57 34.96 -24.29
CA THR A 448 -29.58 35.76 -25.01
C THR A 448 -30.82 36.06 -24.18
N MET A 449 -31.23 35.17 -23.26
CA MET A 449 -32.39 35.41 -22.40
C MET A 449 -32.09 36.37 -21.24
N VAL A 450 -30.86 36.36 -20.71
CA VAL A 450 -30.43 37.31 -19.66
C VAL A 450 -30.20 38.71 -20.22
N GLY A 451 -29.74 38.84 -21.48
CA GLY A 451 -29.58 40.14 -22.15
C GLY A 451 -30.89 40.84 -22.53
N ALA A 452 -31.97 40.09 -22.75
CA ALA A 452 -33.28 40.67 -23.10
C ALA A 452 -34.13 41.10 -21.89
N ALA A 453 -33.72 40.75 -20.66
CA ALA A 453 -34.37 41.18 -19.41
C ALA A 453 -33.73 42.42 -18.78
N ALA A 454 -32.74 43.04 -19.45
CA ALA A 454 -31.98 44.20 -18.96
C ALA A 454 -32.05 45.42 -19.89
N LEU A 455 -33.10 45.54 -20.72
CA LEU A 455 -33.43 46.72 -21.52
C LEU A 455 -34.88 47.14 -21.33
#